data_AF-A0A9D2QKM8-F1
#
_entry.id   AF-A0A9D2QKM8-F1
#
_cell.length_a   1.000
_cell.length_b   1.000
_cell.length_c   1.000
_cell.angle_alpha   90.00
_cell.angle_beta   90.00
_cell.angle_gamma   90.00
#
_symmetry.space_group_name_H-M   'P 1'
#
loop_
_entity.id
_entity.type
_entity.pdbx_description
1 polymer ?
#
loop_
_entity_poly.entity_id
_entity_poly.type
_entity_poly.pdbx_seq_one_letter_code
_entity_poly.pdbx_strand_id
1 'polypeptide(L)'
;MSQNQSTAACGHTPADAASDSGLTCGKASCHACHHKKTPRSEAELKSLKNRLNRISGQLAGISRMLDDNRYCGDILTQVAAVESALQSFGYIILKEHMETCVVEEVQNGNTQIVEEAFELMRKLK
;
A
#
# COMPACT_ATOMS: atom_id res chain seq x y z
N MET A 1 -3.25 -35.90 15.75
CA MET A 1 -4.19 -34.77 15.82
C MET A 1 -3.41 -33.50 15.45
N SER A 2 -2.90 -33.35 14.23
CA SER A 2 -3.61 -32.78 13.05
C SER A 2 -4.75 -31.84 13.44
N GLN A 3 -4.52 -30.53 13.34
CA GLN A 3 -5.19 -29.70 12.33
C GLN A 3 -4.27 -28.54 11.90
N ASN A 4 -3.84 -28.65 10.65
CA ASN A 4 -3.24 -27.62 9.81
C ASN A 4 -4.43 -26.88 9.15
N GLN A 5 -4.56 -25.57 9.32
CA GLN A 5 -5.56 -24.75 8.60
C GLN A 5 -4.81 -23.58 7.96
N SER A 6 -4.30 -23.77 6.75
CA SER A 6 -4.96 -23.46 5.47
C SER A 6 -4.71 -22.01 5.04
N THR A 7 -3.60 -21.85 4.31
CA THR A 7 -3.34 -20.72 3.43
C THR A 7 -4.38 -20.71 2.31
N ALA A 8 -5.43 -19.91 2.42
CA ALA A 8 -6.32 -19.62 1.30
C ALA A 8 -5.70 -18.49 0.45
N ALA A 9 -4.93 -18.91 -0.54
CA ALA A 9 -4.48 -18.06 -1.63
C ALA A 9 -5.70 -17.48 -2.35
N CYS A 10 -5.81 -16.16 -2.38
CA CYS A 10 -6.77 -15.49 -3.26
C CYS A 10 -6.23 -15.62 -4.69
N GLY A 11 -6.74 -16.62 -5.41
CA GLY A 11 -6.35 -16.98 -6.77
C GLY A 11 -6.97 -16.07 -7.82
N HIS A 12 -6.46 -14.85 -7.94
CA HIS A 12 -6.72 -14.00 -9.10
C HIS A 12 -5.44 -13.89 -9.93
N THR A 13 -5.44 -14.56 -11.09
CA THR A 13 -4.39 -14.46 -12.10
C THR A 13 -4.44 -13.07 -12.76
N PRO A 14 -3.30 -12.50 -13.18
CA PRO A 14 -3.21 -11.14 -13.71
C PRO A 14 -3.78 -10.96 -15.14
N ALA A 15 -4.56 -11.92 -15.64
CA ALA A 15 -5.05 -11.95 -17.03
C ALA A 15 -6.36 -11.16 -17.26
N ASP A 16 -7.10 -10.80 -16.21
CA ASP A 16 -8.43 -10.19 -16.34
C ASP A 16 -8.44 -8.65 -16.23
N ALA A 17 -7.27 -7.99 -16.25
CA ALA A 17 -7.12 -6.55 -16.01
C ALA A 17 -7.45 -5.66 -17.24
N ALA A 18 -8.28 -6.12 -18.16
CA ALA A 18 -8.61 -5.37 -19.37
C ALA A 18 -10.11 -5.43 -19.70
N SER A 19 -10.92 -4.75 -18.88
CA SER A 19 -12.03 -3.87 -19.31
C SER A 19 -13.05 -3.65 -18.20
N ASP A 20 -13.55 -2.42 -18.17
CA ASP A 20 -14.88 -2.04 -17.70
C ASP A 20 -15.11 -1.74 -16.20
N SER A 21 -15.19 -0.45 -15.93
CA SER A 21 -16.30 0.24 -15.26
C SER A 21 -17.16 -0.59 -14.28
N GLY A 22 -17.02 -0.29 -12.99
CA GLY A 22 -18.03 -0.62 -11.99
C GLY A 22 -17.86 -1.97 -11.32
N LEU A 23 -16.98 -2.02 -10.30
CA LEU A 23 -16.92 -3.17 -9.40
C LEU A 23 -18.10 -3.11 -8.41
N THR A 24 -19.31 -3.47 -8.85
CA THR A 24 -20.38 -3.81 -7.91
C THR A 24 -20.06 -5.18 -7.30
N CYS A 25 -19.58 -5.18 -6.07
CA CYS A 25 -19.36 -6.40 -5.29
C CYS A 25 -20.71 -7.02 -4.91
N GLY A 26 -21.35 -7.68 -5.88
CA GLY A 26 -22.55 -8.47 -5.69
C GLY A 26 -22.21 -9.88 -5.23
N LYS A 27 -21.98 -10.05 -3.91
CA LYS A 27 -22.15 -11.33 -3.19
C LYS A 27 -22.23 -11.04 -1.68
N ALA A 28 -23.36 -11.45 -1.09
CA ALA A 28 -23.57 -11.42 0.34
C ALA A 28 -22.50 -12.28 1.03
N SER A 29 -21.80 -11.73 2.02
CA SER A 29 -20.69 -12.32 2.77
C SER A 29 -19.28 -12.21 2.15
N CYS A 30 -18.86 -11.01 1.76
CA CYS A 30 -17.44 -10.64 1.79
C CYS A 30 -17.15 -9.86 3.09
N HIS A 31 -16.75 -10.57 4.16
CA HIS A 31 -16.47 -9.98 5.48
C HIS A 31 -15.06 -9.37 5.61
N ALA A 32 -14.35 -9.17 4.49
CA ALA A 32 -12.89 -8.98 4.47
C ALA A 32 -12.42 -7.72 3.72
N CYS A 33 -13.32 -6.82 3.33
CA CYS A 33 -12.94 -5.60 2.62
C CYS A 33 -12.84 -4.43 3.61
N HIS A 34 -11.66 -4.26 4.22
CA HIS A 34 -11.36 -3.12 5.10
C HIS A 34 -11.09 -1.87 4.25
N HIS A 35 -12.16 -1.17 3.87
CA HIS A 35 -12.09 0.08 3.11
C HIS A 35 -12.06 1.30 4.02
N LYS A 36 -11.31 2.32 3.61
CA LYS A 36 -11.38 3.66 4.19
C LYS A 36 -12.81 4.21 4.02
N LYS A 37 -13.41 4.71 5.10
CA LYS A 37 -14.77 5.28 5.09
C LYS A 37 -14.86 6.56 4.26
N THR A 38 -13.86 7.43 4.36
CA THR A 38 -13.74 8.66 3.55
C THR A 38 -12.96 8.42 2.27
N PRO A 39 -13.60 8.46 1.09
CA PRO A 39 -12.92 8.30 -0.19
C PRO A 39 -11.86 9.38 -0.39
N ARG A 40 -10.79 9.04 -1.12
CA ARG A 40 -9.78 10.02 -1.55
C ARG A 40 -10.34 10.87 -2.68
N SER A 41 -9.98 12.15 -2.69
CA SER A 41 -10.22 13.00 -3.86
C SER A 41 -9.41 12.51 -5.07
N GLU A 42 -9.85 12.88 -6.28
CA GLU A 42 -9.13 12.54 -7.51
C GLU A 42 -7.70 13.10 -7.51
N ALA A 43 -7.52 14.31 -6.98
CA ALA A 43 -6.21 14.96 -6.89
C ALA A 43 -5.26 14.20 -5.95
N GLU A 44 -5.73 13.78 -4.78
CA GLU A 44 -4.96 12.96 -3.83
C GLU A 44 -4.60 11.61 -4.43
N LEU A 45 -5.57 10.92 -5.02
CA LEU A 45 -5.36 9.62 -5.65
C LEU A 45 -4.31 9.71 -6.77
N LYS A 46 -4.40 10.75 -7.62
CA LYS A 46 -3.43 11.01 -8.68
C LYS A 46 -2.04 11.30 -8.10
N SER A 47 -1.94 12.11 -7.05
CA SER A 47 -0.68 12.43 -6.38
C SER A 47 0.00 11.19 -5.82
N LEU A 48 -0.75 10.34 -5.10
CA LEU A 48 -0.25 9.08 -4.54
C LEU A 48 0.20 8.11 -5.65
N LYS A 49 -0.61 7.93 -6.69
CA LYS A 49 -0.25 7.10 -7.85
C LYS A 49 1.01 7.61 -8.55
N ASN A 50 1.15 8.93 -8.72
CA ASN A 50 2.35 9.50 -9.33
C ASN A 50 3.63 9.22 -8.52
N ARG A 51 3.55 9.27 -7.19
CA ARG A 51 4.68 8.91 -6.32
C ARG A 51 5.03 7.44 -6.46
N LEU A 52 4.03 6.56 -6.42
CA LEU A 52 4.24 5.12 -6.59
C LEU A 52 4.84 4.79 -7.96
N ASN A 53 4.34 5.41 -9.03
CA ASN A 53 4.87 5.22 -10.39
C ASN A 53 6.35 5.64 -10.50
N ARG A 54 6.77 6.70 -9.80
CA ARG A 54 8.18 7.10 -9.74
C ARG A 54 9.02 6.02 -9.04
N ILE A 55 8.54 5.49 -7.91
CA ILE A 55 9.21 4.40 -7.18
C ILE A 55 9.32 3.14 -8.04
N SER A 56 8.26 2.76 -8.76
CA SER A 56 8.29 1.66 -9.73
C SER A 56 9.31 1.90 -10.86
N GLY A 57 9.43 3.15 -11.33
CA GLY A 57 10.46 3.53 -12.30
C GLY A 57 11.88 3.38 -11.76
N GLN A 58 12.12 3.69 -10.49
CA GLN A 58 13.42 3.46 -9.84
C GLN A 58 13.75 1.96 -9.74
N LEU A 59 12.78 1.12 -9.36
CA LEU A 59 12.94 -0.35 -9.35
C LEU A 59 13.27 -0.89 -10.74
N ALA A 60 12.57 -0.43 -11.77
CA ALA A 60 12.87 -0.79 -13.16
C ALA A 60 14.28 -0.32 -13.58
N GLY A 61 14.72 0.85 -13.09
CA GLY A 61 16.08 1.34 -13.28
C GLY A 61 17.13 0.41 -12.67
N ILE A 62 16.91 -0.07 -11.44
CA ILE A 62 17.80 -1.05 -10.78
C ILE A 62 17.91 -2.35 -11.58
N SER A 63 16.78 -2.84 -12.12
CA SER A 63 16.80 -4.03 -12.98
C SER A 63 17.72 -3.85 -14.19
N ARG A 64 17.63 -2.70 -14.88
CA ARG A 64 18.51 -2.39 -16.02
C ARG A 64 19.98 -2.27 -15.61
N MET A 65 20.25 -1.72 -14.41
CA MET A 65 21.62 -1.66 -13.89
C MET A 65 22.24 -3.04 -13.69
N LEU A 66 21.43 -4.06 -13.36
CA LEU A 66 21.89 -5.44 -13.28
C LEU A 66 22.17 -6.01 -14.67
N ASP A 67 21.27 -5.79 -15.62
CA ASP A 67 21.44 -6.22 -17.02
C ASP A 67 22.70 -5.61 -17.65
N ASP A 68 22.99 -4.35 -17.32
CA ASP A 68 24.19 -3.61 -17.75
C ASP A 68 25.45 -3.95 -16.94
N ASN A 69 25.37 -4.89 -15.99
CA ASN A 69 26.45 -5.27 -15.08
C ASN A 69 27.15 -4.08 -14.40
N ARG A 70 26.35 -3.12 -13.91
CA ARG A 70 26.85 -1.90 -13.25
C ARG A 70 27.52 -2.20 -11.91
N TYR A 71 28.40 -1.28 -11.51
CA TYR A 71 29.11 -1.38 -10.24
C TYR A 71 28.16 -1.46 -9.05
N CYS A 72 28.42 -2.41 -8.15
CA CYS A 72 27.56 -2.71 -7.01
C CYS A 72 27.29 -1.47 -6.14
N GLY A 73 28.26 -0.58 -5.96
CA GLY A 73 28.08 0.66 -5.17
C GLY A 73 27.02 1.60 -5.76
N ASP A 74 26.92 1.67 -7.08
CA ASP A 74 25.90 2.49 -7.74
C ASP A 74 24.51 1.88 -7.55
N ILE A 75 24.41 0.54 -7.66
CA ILE A 75 23.17 -0.19 -7.43
C ILE A 75 22.69 0.00 -5.99
N LEU A 76 23.58 -0.15 -5.00
CA LEU A 76 23.27 0.08 -3.59
C LEU A 76 22.79 1.52 -3.33
N THR A 77 23.38 2.50 -4.01
CA THR A 77 22.92 3.90 -3.93
C THR A 77 21.49 4.06 -4.45
N GLN A 78 21.12 3.39 -5.54
CA GLN A 78 19.74 3.42 -6.06
C GLN A 78 18.77 2.66 -5.16
N VAL A 79 19.18 1.53 -4.57
CA VAL A 79 18.36 0.81 -3.58
C VAL A 79 18.04 1.71 -2.39
N ALA A 80 19.04 2.39 -1.82
CA ALA A 80 18.82 3.32 -0.72
C ALA A 80 17.88 4.49 -1.11
N ALA A 81 17.95 4.97 -2.35
CA ALA A 81 17.03 5.97 -2.87
C ALA A 81 15.57 5.46 -2.96
N VAL A 82 15.37 4.20 -3.34
CA VAL A 82 14.04 3.54 -3.36
C VAL A 82 13.50 3.36 -1.95
N GLU A 83 14.32 2.89 -1.02
CA GLU A 83 13.94 2.73 0.39
C GLU A 83 13.46 4.05 0.99
N SER A 84 14.24 5.13 0.80
CA SER A 84 13.86 6.47 1.26
C SER A 84 12.55 6.96 0.63
N ALA A 85 12.34 6.69 -0.66
CA ALA A 85 11.10 7.06 -1.35
C ALA A 85 9.89 6.28 -0.83
N LEU A 86 10.05 4.99 -0.52
CA LEU A 86 9.01 4.14 0.09
C LEU A 86 8.67 4.59 1.50
N GLN A 87 9.68 4.92 2.33
CA GLN A 87 9.47 5.49 3.66
C GLN A 87 8.68 6.80 3.59
N SER A 88 9.09 7.72 2.71
CA SER A 88 8.39 8.99 2.47
C SER A 88 6.93 8.76 2.05
N PHE A 89 6.69 7.81 1.15
CA PHE A 89 5.34 7.44 0.74
C PHE A 89 4.52 6.87 1.91
N GLY A 90 5.11 6.00 2.73
CA GLY A 90 4.48 5.44 3.93
C GLY A 90 4.03 6.52 4.91
N TYR A 91 4.87 7.53 5.17
CA TYR A 91 4.51 8.65 6.05
C TYR A 91 3.37 9.51 5.51
N ILE A 92 3.27 9.69 4.19
CA ILE A 92 2.15 10.41 3.59
C ILE A 92 0.83 9.67 3.84
N ILE A 93 0.83 8.35 3.64
CA ILE A 93 -0.35 7.51 3.92
C ILE A 93 -0.70 7.52 5.42
N LEU A 94 0.31 7.43 6.29
CA LEU A 94 0.10 7.49 7.74
C LEU A 94 -0.50 8.83 8.17
N LYS A 95 0.01 9.95 7.63
CA LYS A 95 -0.54 11.29 7.89
C LYS A 95 -2.01 11.36 7.49
N GLU A 96 -2.34 10.90 6.29
CA GLU A 96 -3.74 10.85 5.83
C GLU A 96 -4.61 10.00 6.77
N HIS A 97 -4.12 8.84 7.21
CA HIS A 97 -4.81 7.97 8.15
C HIS A 97 -5.08 8.65 9.51
N MET A 98 -4.09 9.40 10.03
CA MET A 98 -4.25 10.18 11.26
C MET A 98 -5.31 11.28 11.09
N GLU A 99 -5.28 12.00 9.97
CA GLU A 99 -6.15 13.17 9.74
C GLU A 99 -7.60 12.77 9.42
N THR A 100 -7.85 11.56 8.92
CA THR A 100 -9.20 11.11 8.56
C THR A 100 -9.68 9.96 9.45
N CYS A 101 -9.14 8.75 9.28
CA CYS A 101 -9.72 7.55 9.89
C CYS A 101 -9.66 7.60 11.41
N VAL A 102 -8.51 8.03 11.96
CA VAL A 102 -8.33 8.14 13.41
C VAL A 102 -9.24 9.22 13.99
N VAL A 103 -9.30 10.40 13.37
CA VAL A 103 -10.16 11.50 13.82
C VAL A 103 -11.63 11.09 13.80
N GLU A 104 -12.10 10.46 12.72
CA GLU A 104 -13.47 9.96 12.59
C GLU A 104 -13.82 8.94 13.68
N GLU A 105 -12.95 7.95 13.91
CA GLU A 105 -13.19 6.90 14.92
C GLU A 105 -13.15 7.46 16.35
N VAL A 106 -12.23 8.37 16.65
CA VAL A 106 -12.17 9.05 17.96
C VAL A 106 -13.43 9.88 18.21
N GLN A 107 -13.92 10.61 17.20
CA GLN A 107 -15.19 11.34 17.30
C GLN A 107 -16.40 10.43 17.52
N ASN A 108 -16.35 9.20 16.99
CA ASN A 108 -17.36 8.17 17.21
C ASN A 108 -17.19 7.44 18.56
N GLY A 109 -16.22 7.84 19.40
CA GLY A 109 -15.96 7.24 20.71
C GLY A 109 -15.12 5.96 20.67
N ASN A 110 -14.60 5.57 19.50
CA ASN A 110 -13.73 4.40 19.34
C ASN A 110 -12.26 4.80 19.44
N THR A 111 -11.71 4.78 20.66
CA THR A 111 -10.29 5.12 20.89
C THR A 111 -9.32 3.99 20.58
N GLN A 112 -9.79 2.76 20.31
CA GLN A 112 -8.92 1.61 19.98
C GLN A 112 -8.13 1.84 18.69
N ILE A 113 -8.64 2.69 17.80
CA ILE A 113 -7.97 3.11 16.56
C ILE A 113 -6.60 3.77 16.80
N VAL A 114 -6.39 4.38 17.97
CA VAL A 114 -5.13 5.05 18.31
C VAL A 114 -4.01 4.02 18.55
N GLU A 115 -4.35 2.88 19.15
CA GLU A 115 -3.42 1.76 19.34
C GLU A 115 -3.08 1.12 17.99
N GLU A 116 -4.07 0.94 17.11
CA GLU A 116 -3.85 0.47 15.74
C GLU A 116 -2.89 1.40 14.98
N ALA A 117 -3.16 2.70 15.02
CA ALA A 117 -2.32 3.73 14.41
C ALA A 117 -0.88 3.67 14.90
N PHE A 118 -0.67 3.49 16.20
CA PHE A 118 0.66 3.38 16.79
C PHE A 118 1.39 2.11 16.32
N GLU A 119 0.71 0.96 16.28
CA GLU A 119 1.31 -0.27 15.77
C GLU A 119 1.65 -0.20 14.28
N LEU A 120 0.85 0.53 13.48
CA LEU A 120 1.17 0.80 12.08
C LEU A 120 2.42 1.68 11.95
N MET A 121 2.53 2.74 12.75
CA MET A 121 3.72 3.60 12.79
C MET A 121 4.98 2.79 13.11
N ARG A 122 4.92 1.86 14.07
CA ARG A 122 6.06 1.02 14.47
C ARG A 122 6.57 0.11 13.35
N LYS A 123 5.73 -0.23 12.37
CA LYS A 123 6.10 -1.02 11.19
C LYS A 123 6.80 -0.19 10.12
N LEU A 124 6.62 1.13 10.11
CA LEU A 124 7.31 2.05 9.21
C LEU A 124 8.65 2.44 9.85
N LYS A 125 9.70 1.66 9.58
CA LYS A 125 11.08 1.94 9.99
C LYS A 125 11.84 2.68 8.92
#